data_AF-A0A7R9CRS2-F1
#
_entry.id   AF-A0A7R9CRS2-F1
#
_cell.length_a   1.000
_cell.length_b   1.000
_cell.length_c   1.000
_cell.angle_alpha   90.00
_cell.angle_beta   90.00
_cell.angle_gamma   90.00
#
_symmetry.space_group_name_H-M   'P 1'
#
loop_
_entity.id
_entity.type
_entity.pdbx_description
1 polymer ?
#
loop_
_entity_poly.entity_id
_entity_poly.type
_entity_poly.pdbx_seq_one_letter_code
_entity_poly.pdbx_strand_id
1 'polypeptide(L)'
;MDTEHNDGAFGTWDYVVLSLMLIISASIGVYYRFTGGKQKTTQEYLHGDKDLSVIPVAVSLMASFMSAITILGVSTENYTFGTQFIVINFGYGIATPFAAYCFLPVFFKMQATSAYQYLEIRFGATTRLCTSLAFSLQMVLYMGIVLYAPAIALEAVTGISKTVAILSVGIVCTFYSTIGGMKAVVVTDVFQSLLMFAAVFLVIIKGAIDVGGLGEIWRIAKEGGRLEFDNISPDPTVRHTWWSLILGGGFTYCSLYAVNQTQVQRLLTLRLGSAKISVCLVVKLASTHFAQLEYIILLA
;
A
#
# COMPACT_ATOMS: atom_id res chain seq x y z
N MET A 1 -39.93 -25.97 4.32
CA MET A 1 -39.55 -24.94 5.32
C MET A 1 -38.06 -25.09 5.41
N ASP A 2 -37.43 -24.53 4.38
CA ASP A 2 -36.10 -24.93 3.96
C ASP A 2 -35.18 -23.86 4.52
N THR A 3 -34.37 -24.26 5.50
CA THR A 3 -33.29 -23.43 6.02
C THR A 3 -32.29 -23.21 4.89
N GLU A 4 -32.43 -22.08 4.18
CA GLU A 4 -31.33 -21.50 3.42
C GLU A 4 -30.17 -21.28 4.39
N HIS A 5 -29.15 -22.13 4.29
CA HIS A 5 -27.88 -21.90 4.96
C HIS A 5 -27.28 -20.67 4.28
N ASN A 6 -27.33 -19.53 4.97
CA ASN A 6 -26.78 -18.26 4.51
C ASN A 6 -25.25 -18.29 4.64
N ASP A 7 -24.60 -19.21 3.93
CA ASP A 7 -23.16 -19.51 4.01
C ASP A 7 -22.26 -18.41 3.42
N GLY A 8 -22.85 -17.32 2.94
CA GLY A 8 -22.15 -16.16 2.38
C GLY A 8 -22.28 -14.86 3.17
N ALA A 9 -23.02 -14.85 4.29
CA ALA A 9 -23.20 -13.64 5.09
C ALA A 9 -22.11 -13.50 6.16
N PHE A 10 -21.63 -12.27 6.35
CA PHE A 10 -20.67 -11.91 7.40
C PHE A 10 -21.12 -12.48 8.76
N GLY A 11 -20.36 -13.45 9.27
CA GLY A 11 -20.66 -14.13 10.52
C GLY A 11 -20.35 -13.25 11.73
N THR A 12 -20.83 -13.65 12.91
CA THR A 12 -20.48 -12.97 14.17
C THR A 12 -18.98 -12.85 14.36
N TRP A 13 -18.22 -13.87 13.96
CA TRP A 13 -16.75 -13.87 14.03
C TRP A 13 -16.09 -12.86 13.11
N ASP A 14 -16.65 -12.60 11.92
CA ASP A 14 -16.10 -11.61 10.99
C ASP A 14 -16.28 -10.19 11.54
N TYR A 15 -17.43 -9.90 12.15
CA TYR A 15 -17.66 -8.65 12.88
C TYR A 15 -16.73 -8.49 14.07
N VAL A 16 -16.45 -9.57 14.80
CA VAL A 16 -15.50 -9.56 15.93
C VAL A 16 -14.10 -9.23 15.42
N VAL A 17 -13.62 -9.88 14.36
CA VAL A 17 -12.29 -9.62 13.79
C VAL A 17 -12.18 -8.18 13.29
N LEU A 18 -13.18 -7.69 12.55
CA LEU A 18 -13.22 -6.32 12.05
C LEU A 18 -13.21 -5.29 13.20
N SER A 19 -14.07 -5.49 14.20
CA SER A 19 -14.17 -4.59 15.36
C SER A 19 -12.89 -4.61 16.18
N LEU A 20 -12.30 -5.79 16.40
CA LEU A 20 -11.06 -5.96 17.14
C LEU A 20 -9.89 -5.27 16.41
N MET A 21 -9.81 -5.40 15.08
CA MET A 21 -8.80 -4.71 14.27
C MET A 21 -8.89 -3.19 14.42
N LEU A 22 -10.10 -2.62 14.36
CA LEU A 22 -10.33 -1.18 14.54
C LEU A 22 -9.99 -0.72 15.97
N ILE A 23 -10.38 -1.49 16.99
CA ILE A 23 -10.10 -1.19 18.40
C ILE A 23 -8.59 -1.25 18.66
N ILE A 24 -7.87 -2.24 18.14
CA ILE A 24 -6.41 -2.34 18.30
C ILE A 24 -5.74 -1.13 17.63
N SER A 25 -6.16 -0.78 16.41
CA SER A 25 -5.61 0.39 15.69
C SER A 25 -5.84 1.70 16.47
N ALA A 26 -7.05 1.90 17.00
CA ALA A 26 -7.36 3.04 17.86
C ALA A 26 -6.55 3.05 19.16
N SER A 27 -6.40 1.88 19.79
CA SER A 27 -5.64 1.71 21.03
C SER A 27 -4.15 2.02 20.84
N ILE A 28 -3.56 1.67 19.70
CA ILE A 28 -2.17 2.04 19.36
C ILE A 28 -2.03 3.56 19.29
N GLY A 29 -2.95 4.26 18.62
CA GLY A 29 -2.95 5.73 18.54
C GLY A 29 -3.02 6.38 19.92
N VAL A 30 -3.96 5.92 20.75
CA VAL A 30 -4.14 6.36 22.14
C VAL A 30 -2.90 6.07 22.99
N TYR A 31 -2.35 4.86 22.89
CA TYR A 31 -1.16 4.46 23.64
C TYR A 31 0.01 5.40 23.38
N TYR A 32 0.31 5.71 22.12
CA TYR A 32 1.43 6.60 21.77
C TYR A 32 1.20 8.05 22.21
N ARG A 33 -0.06 8.50 22.33
CA ARG A 33 -0.39 9.82 22.88
C ARG A 33 -0.05 9.96 24.35
N PHE A 34 -0.29 8.90 25.14
CA PHE A 34 -0.15 8.92 26.60
C PHE A 34 1.21 8.44 27.10
N THR A 35 1.83 7.46 26.44
CA THR A 35 3.13 6.90 26.86
C THR A 35 4.33 7.59 26.22
N GLY A 36 4.11 8.41 25.21
CA GLY A 36 5.18 9.09 24.50
C GLY A 36 5.87 10.16 25.34
N GLY A 37 5.14 11.05 26.02
CA GLY A 37 5.70 12.33 26.53
C GLY A 37 6.33 13.22 25.42
N LYS A 38 6.21 12.73 24.19
CA LYS A 38 7.06 12.91 23.02
C LYS A 38 6.18 13.15 21.79
N GLN A 39 5.28 14.13 21.89
CA GLN A 39 4.62 14.74 20.72
C GLN A 39 4.46 16.25 20.95
N LYS A 40 5.37 16.83 21.72
CA LYS A 40 5.28 18.24 22.13
C LYS A 40 5.79 19.18 21.04
N THR A 41 6.53 18.65 20.06
CA THR A 41 7.10 19.42 18.96
C THR A 41 6.62 18.90 17.60
N THR A 42 6.54 19.80 16.62
CA THR A 42 6.17 19.46 15.23
C THR A 42 7.12 18.42 14.63
N GLN A 43 8.42 18.51 14.94
CA GLN A 43 9.42 17.56 14.46
C GLN A 43 9.14 16.14 14.96
N GLU A 44 8.75 16.02 16.21
CA GLU A 44 8.48 14.76 16.85
C GLU A 44 7.16 14.13 16.35
N TYR A 45 6.12 14.96 16.16
CA TYR A 45 4.85 14.53 15.57
C TYR A 45 5.00 14.07 14.11
N LEU A 46 5.76 14.82 13.29
CA LEU A 46 5.89 14.57 11.85
C LEU A 46 7.01 13.58 11.49
N HIS A 47 8.11 13.53 12.25
CA HIS A 47 9.30 12.73 11.93
C HIS A 47 9.63 11.62 12.93
N GLY A 48 8.91 11.52 14.05
CA GLY A 48 9.15 10.48 15.04
C GLY A 48 10.58 10.42 15.59
N ASP A 49 11.22 11.58 15.80
CA ASP A 49 12.61 11.75 16.29
C ASP A 49 13.72 11.11 15.45
N LYS A 50 13.43 10.65 14.23
CA LYS A 50 14.39 9.93 13.37
C LYS A 50 14.95 8.63 13.99
N ASP A 51 14.24 8.06 14.96
CA ASP A 51 14.67 6.89 15.74
C ASP A 51 13.79 5.65 15.48
N LEU A 52 13.01 5.68 14.39
CA LEU A 52 12.23 4.52 14.01
C LEU A 52 13.13 3.42 13.44
N SER A 53 12.72 2.17 13.65
CA SER A 53 13.42 1.01 13.10
C SER A 53 13.16 0.86 11.60
N VAL A 54 14.16 0.33 10.89
CA VAL A 54 14.15 0.15 9.42
C VAL A 54 12.95 -0.69 8.95
N ILE A 55 12.70 -1.82 9.61
CA ILE A 55 11.68 -2.78 9.18
C ILE A 55 10.27 -2.20 9.31
N PRO A 56 9.83 -1.63 10.46
CA PRO A 56 8.54 -0.97 10.57
C PRO A 56 8.30 0.11 9.51
N VAL A 57 9.30 0.93 9.22
CA VAL A 57 9.18 1.96 8.19
C VAL A 57 9.08 1.34 6.80
N ALA A 58 9.89 0.32 6.47
CA ALA A 58 9.78 -0.38 5.19
C ALA A 58 8.41 -1.03 4.99
N VAL A 59 7.87 -1.69 6.02
CA VAL A 59 6.53 -2.28 5.98
C VAL A 59 5.47 -1.19 5.83
N SER A 60 5.58 -0.07 6.55
CA SER A 60 4.65 1.06 6.43
C SER A 60 4.68 1.70 5.03
N LEU A 61 5.87 1.95 4.47
CA LEU A 61 6.05 2.45 3.09
C LEU A 61 5.35 1.53 2.08
N MET A 62 5.54 0.22 2.23
CA MET A 62 4.86 -0.79 1.42
C MET A 62 3.34 -0.77 1.65
N ALA A 63 2.87 -0.75 2.90
CA ALA A 63 1.45 -0.75 3.26
C ALA A 63 0.66 0.37 2.58
N SER A 64 1.22 1.59 2.58
CA SER A 64 0.54 2.73 1.96
C SER A 64 0.55 2.71 0.45
N PHE A 65 1.42 1.92 -0.17
CA PHE A 65 1.37 1.65 -1.59
C PHE A 65 0.42 0.49 -1.93
N MET A 66 0.44 -0.56 -1.10
CA MET A 66 -0.41 -1.74 -1.21
C MET A 66 -1.76 -1.46 -0.54
N SER A 67 -2.55 -0.61 -1.18
CA SER A 67 -3.93 -0.32 -0.74
C SER A 67 -4.90 -1.44 -1.17
N ALA A 68 -6.13 -1.42 -0.63
CA ALA A 68 -7.21 -2.29 -1.09
C ALA A 68 -7.46 -2.18 -2.61
N ILE A 69 -7.23 -0.99 -3.19
CA ILE A 69 -7.32 -0.76 -4.64
C ILE A 69 -6.27 -1.58 -5.37
N THR A 70 -5.05 -1.67 -4.85
CA THR A 70 -3.96 -2.43 -5.48
C THR A 70 -4.27 -3.92 -5.45
N ILE A 71 -4.76 -4.44 -4.32
CA ILE A 71 -5.17 -5.85 -4.19
C ILE A 71 -6.25 -6.18 -5.21
N LEU A 72 -7.36 -5.45 -5.20
CA LEU A 72 -8.49 -5.73 -6.10
C LEU A 72 -8.14 -5.45 -7.56
N GLY A 73 -7.42 -4.36 -7.83
CA GLY A 73 -7.08 -3.89 -9.17
C GLY A 73 -6.08 -4.81 -9.88
N VAL A 74 -4.97 -5.15 -9.22
CA VAL A 74 -3.96 -6.07 -9.77
C VAL A 74 -4.55 -7.47 -9.92
N SER A 75 -5.38 -7.91 -8.97
CA SER A 75 -6.06 -9.20 -9.09
C SER A 75 -6.99 -9.25 -10.31
N THR A 76 -7.79 -8.20 -10.51
CA THR A 76 -8.67 -8.11 -11.67
C THR A 76 -7.89 -8.02 -12.99
N GLU A 77 -6.79 -7.26 -12.99
CA GLU A 77 -5.92 -7.10 -14.15
C GLU A 77 -5.35 -8.45 -14.60
N ASN A 78 -4.71 -9.21 -13.72
CA ASN A 78 -4.12 -10.49 -14.18
C ASN A 78 -5.18 -11.56 -14.44
N TYR A 79 -6.35 -11.49 -13.79
CA TYR A 79 -7.44 -12.43 -14.07
C TYR A 79 -8.01 -12.22 -15.49
N THR A 80 -8.11 -10.97 -15.91
CA THR A 80 -8.75 -10.60 -17.19
C THR A 80 -7.76 -10.59 -18.35
N PHE A 81 -6.52 -10.14 -18.12
CA PHE A 81 -5.53 -9.87 -19.17
C PHE A 81 -4.22 -10.66 -19.00
N GLY A 82 -4.16 -11.61 -18.06
CA GLY A 82 -3.03 -12.50 -17.87
C GLY A 82 -1.92 -11.95 -16.97
N THR A 83 -0.95 -12.82 -16.66
CA THR A 83 0.10 -12.59 -15.64
C THR A 83 1.19 -11.58 -16.01
N GLN A 84 1.12 -10.94 -17.17
CA GLN A 84 2.22 -10.13 -17.69
C GLN A 84 2.53 -8.89 -16.83
N PHE A 85 1.54 -8.39 -16.08
CA PHE A 85 1.72 -7.24 -15.21
C PHE A 85 2.86 -7.42 -14.18
N ILE A 86 3.23 -8.65 -13.81
CA ILE A 86 4.33 -8.90 -12.86
C ILE A 86 5.66 -8.30 -13.31
N VAL A 87 5.84 -8.10 -14.62
CA VAL A 87 7.06 -7.51 -15.20
C VAL A 87 7.32 -6.11 -14.65
N ILE A 88 6.28 -5.40 -14.15
CA ILE A 88 6.43 -4.11 -13.48
C ILE A 88 7.41 -4.15 -12.29
N ASN A 89 7.55 -5.30 -11.63
CA ASN A 89 8.49 -5.50 -10.52
C ASN A 89 9.95 -5.33 -10.96
N PHE A 90 10.30 -5.69 -12.20
CA PHE A 90 11.63 -5.44 -12.73
C PHE A 90 11.89 -3.93 -12.89
N GLY A 91 10.89 -3.19 -13.38
CA GLY A 91 10.94 -1.72 -13.42
C GLY A 91 11.14 -1.10 -12.04
N TYR A 92 10.44 -1.60 -11.02
CA TYR A 92 10.60 -1.16 -9.62
C TYR A 92 11.99 -1.49 -9.07
N GLY A 93 12.51 -2.68 -9.37
CA GLY A 93 13.86 -3.09 -9.01
C GLY A 93 14.93 -2.17 -9.59
N ILE A 94 14.81 -1.80 -10.87
CA ILE A 94 15.76 -0.90 -11.56
C ILE A 94 15.65 0.54 -11.04
N ALA A 95 14.44 1.03 -10.79
CA ALA A 95 14.21 2.40 -10.31
C ALA A 95 14.62 2.59 -8.83
N THR A 96 14.72 1.52 -8.06
CA THR A 96 15.03 1.58 -6.62
C THR A 96 16.39 2.16 -6.28
N PRO A 97 17.51 1.68 -6.86
CA PRO A 97 18.80 2.32 -6.71
C PRO A 97 18.76 3.80 -7.10
N PHE A 98 18.06 4.14 -8.18
CA PHE A 98 17.93 5.52 -8.63
C PHE A 98 17.23 6.40 -7.58
N ALA A 99 16.09 5.96 -7.03
CA ALA A 99 15.41 6.67 -5.94
C ALA A 99 16.30 6.78 -4.68
N ALA A 100 16.96 5.69 -4.28
CA ALA A 100 17.74 5.61 -3.04
C ALA A 100 19.07 6.41 -3.09
N TYR A 101 19.71 6.50 -4.25
CA TYR A 101 21.02 7.16 -4.40
C TYR A 101 20.95 8.54 -5.05
N CYS A 102 19.96 8.83 -5.90
CA CYS A 102 19.84 10.13 -6.57
C CYS A 102 18.88 11.09 -5.82
N PHE A 103 17.70 10.63 -5.42
CA PHE A 103 16.69 11.51 -4.80
C PHE A 103 16.85 11.61 -3.29
N LEU A 104 16.94 10.47 -2.61
CA LEU A 104 16.92 10.42 -1.15
C LEU A 104 18.01 11.29 -0.48
N PRO A 105 19.27 11.32 -0.94
CA PRO A 105 20.29 12.15 -0.31
C PRO A 105 20.00 13.65 -0.38
N VAL A 106 19.24 14.11 -1.38
CA VAL A 106 18.87 15.52 -1.54
C VAL A 106 17.97 15.95 -0.38
N PHE A 107 16.89 15.20 -0.13
CA PHE A 107 15.95 15.48 0.97
C PHE A 107 16.62 15.40 2.35
N PHE A 108 17.52 14.45 2.55
CA PHE A 108 18.28 14.31 3.79
C PHE A 108 19.25 15.47 4.05
N LYS A 109 19.93 15.98 3.02
CA LYS A 109 20.85 17.13 3.15
C LYS A 109 20.12 18.42 3.52
N MET A 110 18.92 18.63 2.99
CA MET A 110 18.13 19.84 3.27
C MET A 110 17.43 19.81 4.63
N GLN A 111 17.38 18.64 5.30
CA GLN A 111 16.55 18.41 6.49
C GLN A 111 15.11 18.94 6.37
N ALA A 112 14.59 18.91 5.14
CA ALA A 112 13.30 19.49 4.83
C ALA A 112 12.17 18.65 5.43
N THR A 113 11.17 19.32 6.01
CA THR A 113 9.96 18.66 6.54
C THR A 113 9.04 18.21 5.39
N SER A 114 9.18 18.85 4.22
CA SER A 114 8.38 18.58 3.02
C SER A 114 9.24 18.43 1.78
N ALA A 115 8.87 17.49 0.91
CA ALA A 115 9.45 17.32 -0.41
C ALA A 115 9.35 18.61 -1.26
N TYR A 116 8.31 19.42 -1.07
CA TYR A 116 8.09 20.66 -1.84
C TYR A 116 9.02 21.81 -1.43
N GLN A 117 9.68 21.71 -0.28
CA GLN A 117 10.68 22.71 0.12
C GLN A 117 11.88 22.71 -0.84
N TYR A 118 12.19 21.58 -1.46
CA TYR A 118 13.16 21.52 -2.55
C TYR A 118 12.77 22.45 -3.71
N LEU A 119 11.48 22.43 -4.09
CA LEU A 119 10.98 23.25 -5.19
C LEU A 119 11.03 24.74 -4.85
N GLU A 120 10.83 25.10 -3.59
CA GLU A 120 11.01 26.49 -3.14
C GLU A 120 12.45 26.96 -3.31
N ILE A 121 13.42 26.17 -2.87
CA ILE A 121 14.84 26.52 -2.98
C ILE A 121 15.24 26.64 -4.46
N ARG A 122 14.68 25.80 -5.34
CA ARG A 122 15.07 25.76 -6.74
C ARG A 122 14.33 26.73 -7.65
N PHE A 123 13.05 26.99 -7.39
CA PHE A 123 12.12 27.70 -8.27
C PHE A 123 11.32 28.82 -7.58
N GLY A 124 11.42 28.94 -6.25
CA GLY A 124 10.75 29.98 -5.46
C GLY A 124 9.46 29.54 -4.78
N ALA A 125 8.96 30.39 -3.89
CA ALA A 125 7.82 30.10 -3.01
C ALA A 125 6.51 29.81 -3.77
N THR A 126 6.29 30.46 -4.92
CA THR A 126 5.10 30.26 -5.74
C THR A 126 4.99 28.81 -6.23
N THR A 127 6.09 28.22 -6.68
CA THR A 127 6.11 26.80 -7.11
C THR A 127 5.79 25.87 -5.96
N ARG A 128 6.38 26.10 -4.78
CA ARG A 128 6.07 25.31 -3.57
C ARG A 128 4.59 25.36 -3.24
N LEU A 129 3.98 26.55 -3.26
CA LEU A 129 2.57 26.71 -2.93
C LEU A 129 1.66 26.04 -3.96
N CYS A 130 1.91 26.24 -5.26
CA CYS A 130 1.13 25.61 -6.32
C CYS A 130 1.21 24.08 -6.24
N THR A 131 2.42 23.52 -6.08
CA THR A 131 2.59 22.05 -6.00
C THR A 131 2.03 21.46 -4.72
N SER A 132 2.17 22.12 -3.57
CA SER A 132 1.60 21.62 -2.31
C SER A 132 0.07 21.65 -2.32
N LEU A 133 -0.55 22.68 -2.91
CA LEU A 133 -2.00 22.75 -3.10
C LEU A 133 -2.50 21.68 -4.07
N ALA A 134 -1.83 21.52 -5.22
CA ALA A 134 -2.18 20.49 -6.20
C ALA A 134 -2.11 19.08 -5.58
N PHE A 135 -1.04 18.79 -4.84
CA PHE A 135 -0.91 17.51 -4.14
C PHE A 135 -1.96 17.32 -3.05
N SER A 136 -2.24 18.36 -2.25
CA SER A 136 -3.25 18.29 -1.19
C SER A 136 -4.63 17.97 -1.77
N LEU A 137 -5.01 18.64 -2.86
CA LEU A 137 -6.25 18.37 -3.57
C LEU A 137 -6.28 16.95 -4.15
N GLN A 138 -5.21 16.54 -4.82
CA GLN A 138 -5.08 15.17 -5.35
C GLN A 138 -5.24 14.12 -4.25
N MET A 139 -4.61 14.33 -3.08
CA MET A 139 -4.70 13.41 -1.96
C MET A 139 -6.11 13.36 -1.35
N VAL A 140 -6.81 14.48 -1.22
CA VAL A 140 -8.21 14.49 -0.76
C VAL A 140 -9.10 13.65 -1.67
N LEU A 141 -8.97 13.82 -2.98
CA LEU A 141 -9.72 13.03 -3.96
C LEU A 141 -9.34 11.55 -3.91
N TYR A 142 -8.05 11.25 -3.83
CA TYR A 142 -7.53 9.88 -3.75
C TYR A 142 -8.02 9.16 -2.49
N MET A 143 -8.00 9.82 -1.32
CA MET A 143 -8.47 9.23 -0.07
C MET A 143 -9.96 8.86 -0.12
N GLY A 144 -10.78 9.59 -0.87
CA GLY A 144 -12.17 9.21 -1.14
C GLY A 144 -12.28 7.87 -1.86
N ILE A 145 -11.46 7.66 -2.90
CA ILE A 145 -11.41 6.39 -3.64
C ILE A 145 -10.90 5.25 -2.76
N VAL A 146 -9.88 5.51 -1.94
CA VAL A 146 -9.29 4.53 -1.02
C VAL A 146 -10.29 4.05 0.03
N LEU A 147 -11.15 4.93 0.55
CA LEU A 147 -12.22 4.53 1.49
C LEU A 147 -13.39 3.83 0.79
N TYR A 148 -13.65 4.15 -0.48
CA TYR A 148 -14.77 3.60 -1.23
C TYR A 148 -14.58 2.12 -1.58
N ALA A 149 -13.39 1.73 -2.04
CA ALA A 149 -13.09 0.35 -2.47
C ALA A 149 -13.34 -0.73 -1.39
N PRO A 150 -12.88 -0.61 -0.13
CA PRO A 150 -13.21 -1.57 0.92
C PRO A 150 -14.66 -1.45 1.38
N ALA A 151 -15.29 -0.27 1.27
CA ALA A 151 -16.69 -0.09 1.66
C ALA A 151 -17.66 -0.81 0.72
N ILE A 152 -17.40 -0.82 -0.59
CA ILE A 152 -18.21 -1.59 -1.54
C ILE A 152 -18.02 -3.10 -1.34
N ALA A 153 -16.81 -3.55 -1.04
CA ALA A 153 -16.55 -4.94 -0.70
C ALA A 153 -17.28 -5.35 0.59
N LEU A 154 -17.27 -4.50 1.62
CA LEU A 154 -17.99 -4.74 2.87
C LEU A 154 -19.51 -4.74 2.66
N GLU A 155 -20.05 -3.80 1.88
CA GLU A 155 -21.48 -3.73 1.53
C GLU A 155 -21.95 -5.04 0.86
N ALA A 156 -21.14 -5.60 -0.04
CA ALA A 156 -21.46 -6.84 -0.74
C ALA A 156 -21.58 -8.08 0.17
N VAL A 157 -20.80 -8.15 1.25
CA VAL A 157 -20.74 -9.33 2.15
C VAL A 157 -21.52 -9.16 3.46
N THR A 158 -21.76 -7.92 3.90
CA THR A 158 -22.50 -7.62 5.15
C THR A 158 -23.92 -7.11 4.92
N GLY A 159 -24.20 -6.52 3.75
CA GLY A 159 -25.41 -5.72 3.52
C GLY A 159 -25.43 -4.38 4.27
N ILE A 160 -24.35 -4.00 4.99
CA ILE A 160 -24.24 -2.68 5.63
C ILE A 160 -24.10 -1.62 4.53
N SER A 161 -24.85 -0.52 4.67
CA SER A 161 -24.74 0.61 3.76
C SER A 161 -23.28 1.10 3.68
N LYS A 162 -22.78 1.24 2.44
CA LYS A 162 -21.45 1.82 2.16
C LYS A 162 -21.17 3.12 2.92
N THR A 163 -22.18 3.95 3.15
CA THR A 163 -22.03 5.22 3.88
C THR A 163 -21.61 4.98 5.33
N VAL A 164 -22.20 4.00 6.01
CA VAL A 164 -21.85 3.65 7.39
C VAL A 164 -20.44 3.05 7.45
N ALA A 165 -20.08 2.20 6.48
CA ALA A 165 -18.73 1.64 6.37
C ALA A 165 -17.67 2.74 6.18
N ILE A 166 -17.88 3.67 5.24
CA ILE A 166 -16.97 4.80 4.99
C ILE A 166 -16.82 5.68 6.23
N LEU A 167 -17.94 6.05 6.86
CA LEU A 167 -17.91 6.94 8.04
C LEU A 167 -17.22 6.26 9.24
N SER A 168 -17.52 4.99 9.51
CA SER A 168 -16.93 4.28 10.64
C SER A 168 -15.41 4.12 10.50
N VAL A 169 -14.94 3.62 9.35
CA VAL A 169 -13.50 3.48 9.06
C VAL A 169 -12.83 4.85 9.02
N GLY A 170 -13.44 5.84 8.36
CA GLY A 170 -12.89 7.20 8.25
C GLY A 170 -12.72 7.89 9.61
N ILE A 171 -13.71 7.79 10.49
CA ILE A 171 -13.65 8.37 11.85
C ILE A 171 -12.57 7.69 12.68
N VAL A 172 -12.53 6.35 12.71
CA VAL A 172 -11.52 5.61 13.48
C VAL A 172 -10.12 5.92 12.95
N CYS A 173 -9.92 5.90 11.63
CA CYS A 173 -8.64 6.20 10.99
C CYS A 173 -8.16 7.61 11.29
N THR A 174 -9.05 8.59 11.20
CA THR A 174 -8.73 9.99 11.51
C THR A 174 -8.40 10.13 12.99
N PHE A 175 -9.20 9.53 13.87
CA PHE A 175 -9.00 9.59 15.31
C PHE A 175 -7.61 9.08 15.73
N TYR A 176 -7.24 7.86 15.34
CA TYR A 176 -5.96 7.30 15.77
C TYR A 176 -4.76 7.99 15.11
N SER A 177 -4.91 8.47 13.87
CA SER A 177 -3.84 9.15 13.14
C SER A 177 -3.55 10.54 13.70
N THR A 178 -4.59 11.31 14.00
CA THR A 178 -4.45 12.66 14.59
C THR A 178 -3.89 12.61 16.00
N ILE A 179 -4.26 11.59 16.79
CA ILE A 179 -3.81 11.45 18.17
C ILE A 179 -2.39 10.87 18.26
N GLY A 180 -2.06 9.90 17.42
CA GLY A 180 -0.84 9.11 17.54
C GLY A 180 0.37 9.60 16.71
N GLY A 181 0.16 10.51 15.75
CA GLY A 181 1.24 11.06 14.92
C GLY A 181 1.98 9.99 14.10
N MET A 182 3.15 10.33 13.55
CA MET A 182 3.86 9.45 12.62
C MET A 182 4.29 8.10 13.24
N LYS A 183 4.69 8.08 14.52
CA LYS A 183 5.09 6.83 15.20
C LYS A 183 3.92 5.85 15.29
N ALA A 184 2.73 6.33 15.69
CA ALA A 184 1.56 5.47 15.76
C ALA A 184 1.14 4.98 14.37
N VAL A 185 1.13 5.88 13.37
CA VAL A 185 0.78 5.52 11.98
C VAL A 185 1.68 4.39 11.47
N VAL A 186 3.00 4.47 11.66
CA VAL A 186 3.92 3.40 11.24
C VAL A 186 3.61 2.07 11.96
N VAL A 187 3.29 2.10 13.26
CA VAL A 187 2.98 0.88 14.02
C VAL A 187 1.63 0.29 13.62
N THR A 188 0.61 1.12 13.42
CA THR A 188 -0.69 0.65 12.90
C THR A 188 -0.54 0.06 11.51
N ASP A 189 0.27 0.67 10.63
CA ASP A 189 0.53 0.14 9.29
C ASP A 189 1.19 -1.24 9.34
N VAL A 190 2.15 -1.46 10.26
CA VAL A 190 2.79 -2.77 10.46
C VAL A 190 1.76 -3.82 10.88
N PHE A 191 0.94 -3.50 11.88
CA PHE A 191 -0.11 -4.40 12.35
C PHE A 191 -1.09 -4.76 11.23
N GLN A 192 -1.58 -3.76 10.50
CA GLN A 192 -2.54 -3.94 9.41
C GLN A 192 -1.93 -4.70 8.22
N SER A 193 -0.65 -4.45 7.90
CA SER A 193 0.05 -5.18 6.84
C SER A 193 0.24 -6.65 7.17
N LEU A 194 0.54 -6.98 8.43
CA LEU A 194 0.66 -8.37 8.86
C LEU A 194 -0.67 -9.10 8.72
N LEU A 195 -1.78 -8.47 9.10
CA LEU A 195 -3.13 -9.01 8.89
C LEU A 195 -3.44 -9.19 7.40
N MET A 196 -3.08 -8.21 6.57
CA MET A 196 -3.26 -8.26 5.12
C MET A 196 -2.49 -9.45 4.51
N PHE A 197 -1.21 -9.62 4.85
CA PHE A 197 -0.41 -10.76 4.39
C PHE A 197 -0.99 -12.09 4.86
N ALA A 198 -1.40 -12.19 6.13
CA ALA A 198 -2.01 -13.39 6.68
C ALA A 198 -3.31 -13.75 5.92
N ALA A 199 -4.18 -12.76 5.66
CA ALA A 199 -5.42 -12.96 4.93
C ALA A 199 -5.15 -13.47 3.50
N VAL A 200 -4.23 -12.84 2.77
CA VAL A 200 -3.83 -13.24 1.41
C VAL A 200 -3.28 -14.68 1.40
N PHE A 201 -2.39 -15.04 2.33
CA PHE A 201 -1.87 -16.40 2.42
C PHE A 201 -2.95 -17.43 2.75
N LEU A 202 -3.89 -17.11 3.65
CA LEU A 202 -4.99 -18.00 3.99
C LEU A 202 -5.90 -18.27 2.79
N VAL A 203 -6.20 -17.24 1.99
CA VAL A 203 -6.96 -17.40 0.74
C VAL A 203 -6.22 -18.32 -0.23
N ILE A 204 -4.92 -18.14 -0.42
CA ILE A 204 -4.11 -18.99 -1.31
C ILE A 204 -4.09 -20.44 -0.83
N ILE A 205 -3.87 -20.66 0.47
CA ILE A 205 -3.80 -22.01 1.04
C ILE A 205 -5.17 -22.69 0.94
N LYS A 206 -6.26 -22.00 1.30
CA LYS A 206 -7.61 -22.58 1.23
C LYS A 206 -7.99 -22.92 -0.21
N GLY A 207 -7.75 -21.99 -1.14
CA GLY A 207 -7.98 -22.25 -2.56
C GLY A 207 -7.13 -23.43 -3.07
N ALA A 208 -5.87 -23.52 -2.65
CA ALA A 208 -5.01 -24.63 -3.05
C ALA A 208 -5.53 -25.98 -2.54
N ILE A 209 -6.08 -26.02 -1.31
CA ILE A 209 -6.70 -27.23 -0.77
C ILE A 209 -7.94 -27.61 -1.59
N ASP A 210 -8.78 -26.63 -1.93
CA ASP A 210 -10.04 -26.87 -2.65
C ASP A 210 -9.82 -27.35 -4.09
N VAL A 211 -8.80 -26.82 -4.75
CA VAL A 211 -8.45 -27.15 -6.14
C VAL A 211 -7.62 -28.44 -6.24
N GLY A 212 -7.08 -28.96 -5.13
CA GLY A 212 -6.29 -30.20 -5.12
C GLY A 212 -4.76 -30.00 -5.19
N GLY A 213 -4.29 -28.79 -4.90
CA GLY A 213 -2.89 -28.45 -4.69
C GLY A 213 -2.40 -27.28 -5.56
N LEU A 214 -1.25 -26.72 -5.21
CA LEU A 214 -0.66 -25.60 -5.96
C LEU A 214 -0.33 -25.97 -7.41
N GLY A 215 0.01 -27.23 -7.71
CA GLY A 215 0.29 -27.65 -9.08
C GLY A 215 -0.92 -27.56 -10.01
N GLU A 216 -2.11 -27.84 -9.47
CA GLU A 216 -3.35 -27.84 -10.23
C GLU A 216 -3.80 -26.43 -10.60
N ILE A 217 -3.60 -25.48 -9.69
CA ILE A 217 -3.75 -24.04 -9.93
C ILE A 217 -2.99 -23.58 -11.18
N TRP A 218 -1.71 -23.95 -11.27
CA TRP A 218 -0.86 -23.60 -12.41
C TRP A 218 -1.32 -24.30 -13.71
N ARG A 219 -1.81 -25.54 -13.61
CA ARG A 219 -2.37 -26.27 -14.75
C ARG A 219 -3.61 -25.56 -15.30
N ILE A 220 -4.56 -25.23 -14.43
CA ILE A 220 -5.80 -24.51 -14.78
C ILE A 220 -5.48 -23.16 -15.41
N ALA A 221 -4.57 -22.40 -14.81
CA ALA A 221 -4.18 -21.11 -15.35
C ALA A 221 -3.52 -21.19 -16.73
N LYS A 222 -2.71 -22.24 -16.96
CA LYS A 222 -2.10 -22.52 -18.26
C LYS A 222 -3.16 -22.89 -19.30
N GLU A 223 -4.10 -23.77 -18.95
CA GLU A 223 -5.19 -24.20 -19.83
C GLU A 223 -6.18 -23.07 -20.13
N GLY A 224 -6.42 -22.19 -19.15
CA GLY A 224 -7.22 -20.97 -19.30
C GLY A 224 -6.52 -19.85 -20.07
N GLY A 225 -5.29 -20.04 -20.56
CA GLY A 225 -4.55 -19.05 -21.33
C GLY A 225 -4.17 -17.80 -20.54
N ARG A 226 -4.12 -17.87 -19.20
CA ARG A 226 -3.83 -16.72 -18.34
C ARG A 226 -2.33 -16.51 -18.08
N LEU A 227 -1.51 -17.49 -18.42
CA LEU A 227 -0.05 -17.40 -18.28
C LEU A 227 0.56 -16.70 -19.49
N GLU A 228 0.58 -15.38 -19.46
CA GLU A 228 1.20 -14.54 -20.47
C GLU A 228 2.43 -13.83 -19.89
N PHE A 229 3.60 -14.07 -20.50
CA PHE A 229 4.87 -13.46 -20.09
C PHE A 229 5.74 -13.04 -21.29
N ASP A 230 5.32 -13.32 -22.51
CA ASP A 230 6.13 -13.29 -23.72
C ASP A 230 5.89 -12.06 -24.63
N ASN A 231 4.99 -11.15 -24.24
CA ASN A 231 4.73 -9.95 -25.03
C ASN A 231 5.84 -8.88 -24.86
N ILE A 232 6.87 -9.01 -25.70
CA ILE A 232 8.03 -8.10 -25.78
C ILE A 232 7.86 -7.14 -26.98
N SER A 233 6.62 -6.80 -27.36
CA SER A 233 6.38 -5.86 -28.45
C SER A 233 6.79 -4.43 -28.06
N PRO A 234 7.46 -3.68 -28.95
CA PRO A 234 7.74 -2.25 -28.75
C PRO A 234 6.54 -1.35 -29.09
N ASP A 235 5.40 -1.92 -29.52
CA ASP A 235 4.21 -1.17 -29.91
C ASP A 235 3.59 -0.45 -28.69
N PRO A 236 3.50 0.90 -28.68
CA PRO A 236 2.95 1.67 -27.58
C PRO A 236 1.42 1.61 -27.47
N THR A 237 0.72 1.04 -28.46
CA THR A 237 -0.73 0.88 -28.44
C THR A 237 -1.18 -0.36 -27.66
N VAL A 238 -0.26 -1.30 -27.42
CA VAL A 238 -0.51 -2.50 -26.65
C VAL A 238 -0.59 -2.16 -25.16
N ARG A 239 -1.63 -2.65 -24.49
CA ARG A 239 -1.93 -2.36 -23.07
C ARG A 239 -0.71 -2.53 -22.16
N HIS A 240 -0.10 -3.71 -22.22
CA HIS A 240 1.07 -4.07 -21.45
C HIS A 240 2.08 -4.79 -22.35
N THR A 241 3.32 -4.35 -22.26
CA THR A 241 4.50 -4.93 -22.89
C THR A 241 5.63 -4.87 -21.89
N TRP A 242 6.68 -5.68 -22.07
CA TRP A 242 7.87 -5.58 -21.22
C TRP A 242 8.43 -4.15 -21.18
N TRP A 243 8.44 -3.45 -22.32
CA TRP A 243 8.94 -2.08 -22.41
C TRP A 243 8.08 -1.08 -21.64
N SER A 244 6.76 -1.12 -21.83
CA SER A 244 5.84 -0.21 -21.13
C SER A 244 5.84 -0.45 -19.63
N LEU A 245 5.91 -1.72 -19.18
CA LEU A 245 5.94 -2.07 -17.76
C LEU A 245 7.28 -1.75 -17.09
N ILE A 246 8.41 -1.97 -17.75
CA ILE A 246 9.72 -1.66 -17.17
C ILE A 246 9.93 -0.14 -17.10
N LEU A 247 9.73 0.58 -18.21
CA LEU A 247 9.96 2.02 -18.27
C LEU A 247 8.87 2.76 -17.48
N GLY A 248 7.60 2.49 -17.79
CA GLY A 248 6.45 3.11 -17.12
C GLY A 248 6.40 2.74 -15.63
N GLY A 249 6.68 1.48 -15.28
CA GLY A 249 6.82 1.04 -13.89
C GLY A 249 7.96 1.75 -13.18
N GLY A 250 9.12 1.92 -13.82
CA GLY A 250 10.24 2.67 -13.25
C GLY A 250 9.91 4.13 -12.94
N PHE A 251 9.25 4.84 -13.88
CA PHE A 251 8.78 6.22 -13.64
C PHE A 251 7.69 6.28 -12.56
N THR A 252 6.76 5.34 -12.59
CA THR A 252 5.70 5.22 -11.56
C THR A 252 6.32 5.02 -10.18
N TYR A 253 7.32 4.14 -10.07
CA TYR A 253 8.06 3.90 -8.83
C TYR A 253 8.75 5.16 -8.32
N CYS A 254 9.43 5.91 -9.21
CA CYS A 254 10.07 7.16 -8.82
C CYS A 254 9.05 8.21 -8.37
N SER A 255 7.93 8.34 -9.08
CA SER A 255 6.84 9.24 -8.68
C SER A 255 6.33 8.93 -7.27
N LEU A 256 6.21 7.65 -6.95
CA LEU A 256 5.68 7.17 -5.66
C LEU A 256 6.71 7.24 -4.52
N TYR A 257 7.93 6.77 -4.70
CA TYR A 257 8.88 6.62 -3.60
C TYR A 257 9.94 7.72 -3.54
N ALA A 258 10.21 8.40 -4.65
CA ALA A 258 11.27 9.40 -4.72
C ALA A 258 10.76 10.82 -4.44
N VAL A 259 9.52 11.15 -4.84
CA VAL A 259 9.01 12.54 -4.77
C VAL A 259 7.67 12.70 -4.06
N ASN A 260 6.94 11.61 -3.78
CA ASN A 260 5.68 11.69 -3.05
C ASN A 260 5.90 12.10 -1.58
N GLN A 261 5.20 13.14 -1.13
CA GLN A 261 5.33 13.68 0.23
C GLN A 261 5.12 12.62 1.31
N THR A 262 4.12 11.74 1.18
CA THR A 262 3.79 10.73 2.21
C THR A 262 4.94 9.74 2.41
N GLN A 263 5.55 9.29 1.30
CA GLN A 263 6.65 8.32 1.33
C GLN A 263 7.97 8.99 1.76
N VAL A 264 8.27 10.17 1.22
CA VAL A 264 9.46 10.95 1.59
C VAL A 264 9.43 11.29 3.09
N GLN A 265 8.28 11.70 3.63
CA GLN A 265 8.16 12.03 5.05
C GLN A 265 8.47 10.83 5.96
N ARG A 266 8.00 9.63 5.60
CA ARG A 266 8.30 8.38 6.31
C ARG A 266 9.78 8.01 6.19
N LEU A 267 10.38 8.17 5.03
CA LEU A 267 11.81 7.92 4.86
C LEU A 267 12.67 8.86 5.71
N LEU A 268 12.23 10.10 5.90
CA LEU A 268 12.90 11.10 6.75
C LEU A 268 12.78 10.81 8.25
N THR A 269 11.99 9.83 8.69
CA THR A 269 11.98 9.32 10.08
C THR A 269 13.11 8.34 10.36
N LEU A 270 13.97 8.08 9.39
CA LEU A 270 15.14 7.23 9.51
C LEU A 270 16.42 8.05 9.33
N ARG A 271 17.58 7.43 9.57
CA ARG A 271 18.88 7.93 9.11
C ARG A 271 19.09 7.55 7.65
N LEU A 272 19.89 8.31 6.90
CA LEU A 272 20.06 8.11 5.44
C LEU A 272 20.43 6.67 5.05
N GLY A 273 21.36 6.03 5.78
CA GLY A 273 21.74 4.63 5.51
C GLY A 273 20.56 3.67 5.72
N SER A 274 19.87 3.80 6.84
CA SER A 274 18.64 3.06 7.18
C SER A 274 17.50 3.30 6.17
N ALA A 275 17.35 4.54 5.69
CA ALA A 275 16.34 4.90 4.71
C ALA A 275 16.62 4.24 3.35
N LYS A 276 17.87 4.21 2.89
CA LYS A 276 18.26 3.46 1.67
C LYS A 276 17.94 1.97 1.79
N ILE A 277 18.26 1.37 2.93
CA ILE A 277 17.92 -0.04 3.18
C ILE A 277 16.40 -0.24 3.17
N SER A 278 15.64 0.68 3.76
CA SER A 278 14.17 0.61 3.78
C SER A 278 13.56 0.66 2.39
N VAL A 279 14.00 1.56 1.51
CA VAL A 279 13.53 1.61 0.11
C VAL A 279 13.85 0.30 -0.63
N CYS A 280 15.03 -0.29 -0.41
CA CYS A 280 15.36 -1.58 -1.00
C CYS A 280 14.51 -2.73 -0.46
N LEU A 281 14.17 -2.71 0.83
CA LEU A 281 13.29 -3.70 1.45
C LEU A 281 11.85 -3.58 0.92
N VAL A 282 11.37 -2.36 0.67
CA VAL A 282 10.03 -2.12 0.11
C VAL A 282 9.83 -2.87 -1.20
N VAL A 283 10.78 -2.82 -2.13
CA VAL A 283 10.64 -3.58 -3.40
C VAL A 283 10.56 -5.08 -3.15
N LYS A 284 11.38 -5.62 -2.25
CA LYS A 284 11.32 -7.05 -1.94
C LYS A 284 9.94 -7.43 -1.37
N LEU A 285 9.43 -6.64 -0.42
CA LEU A 285 8.12 -6.87 0.20
C LEU A 285 6.98 -6.72 -0.82
N ALA A 286 7.05 -5.70 -1.66
CA ALA A 286 6.08 -5.48 -2.73
C ALA A 286 6.10 -6.63 -3.74
N SER A 287 7.26 -7.05 -4.23
CA SER A 287 7.39 -8.19 -5.15
C SER A 287 6.83 -9.47 -4.56
N THR A 288 7.09 -9.76 -3.28
CA THR A 288 6.47 -10.91 -2.59
C THR A 288 4.95 -10.81 -2.60
N HIS A 289 4.40 -9.64 -2.32
CA HIS A 289 2.95 -9.43 -2.33
C HIS A 289 2.35 -9.51 -3.74
N PHE A 290 3.01 -8.98 -4.77
CA PHE A 290 2.57 -9.13 -6.16
C PHE A 290 2.51 -10.60 -6.57
N ALA A 291 3.54 -11.38 -6.21
CA ALA A 291 3.53 -12.82 -6.46
C ALA A 291 2.35 -13.51 -5.75
N GLN A 292 2.01 -13.12 -4.52
CA GLN A 292 0.83 -13.68 -3.84
C GLN A 292 -0.49 -13.37 -4.56
N LEU A 293 -0.66 -12.14 -5.05
CA LEU A 293 -1.85 -11.75 -5.79
C LEU A 293 -2.02 -12.59 -7.06
N GLU A 294 -0.93 -12.97 -7.73
CA GLU A 294 -1.00 -13.93 -8.83
C GLU A 294 -1.58 -15.26 -8.39
N TYR A 295 -1.10 -15.85 -7.29
CA TYR A 295 -1.65 -17.13 -6.82
C TYR A 295 -3.16 -17.06 -6.51
N ILE A 296 -3.66 -15.94 -5.98
CA ILE A 296 -5.11 -15.74 -5.78
C ILE A 296 -5.88 -15.76 -7.09
N ILE A 297 -5.30 -15.26 -8.17
CA ILE A 297 -5.92 -15.19 -9.50
C ILE A 297 -5.89 -16.52 -10.21
N LEU A 298 -4.79 -17.27 -10.07
CA LEU A 298 -4.68 -18.60 -10.64
C LEU A 298 -5.69 -19.57 -9.97
N LEU A 299 -6.18 -19.22 -8.78
CA LEU A 299 -7.18 -19.97 -8.02
C LEU A 299 -8.65 -19.72 -8.43
N ALA A 300 -8.94 -18.57 -9.04
CA ALA A 300 -10.28 -18.16 -9.44
C ALA A 300 -10.64 -18.68 -10.83
#